data_AF-A0A6L4AE93-F1
#
_entry.id   AF-A0A6L4AE93-F1
#
_cell.length_a   1.000
_cell.length_b   1.000
_cell.length_c   1.000
_cell.angle_alpha   90.00
_cell.angle_beta   90.00
_cell.angle_gamma   90.00
#
_symmetry.space_group_name_H-M   'P 1'
#
loop_
_entity.id
_entity.type
_entity.pdbx_description
1 polymer ?
#
loop_
_entity_poly.entity_id
_entity_poly.type
_entity_poly.pdbx_seq_one_letter_code
_entity_poly.pdbx_strand_id
1 'polypeptide(L)' 'MERKPLHDAALVVAQTFRDEHGRVIAALMSKLGDLALAEDALQDALVEALESWPERGVP' A
#
# COMPACT_ATOMS: atom_id res chain seq x y z
N MET A 1 -12.84 21.27 12.25
CA MET A 1 -13.13 19.93 11.68
C MET A 1 -11.80 19.21 11.57
N GLU A 2 -11.41 18.49 12.61
CA GLU A 2 -10.13 17.77 12.67
C GLU A 2 -10.18 16.60 11.68
N ARG A 3 -9.42 16.67 10.59
CA ARG A 3 -9.16 15.49 9.76
C ARG A 3 -8.35 14.50 10.61
N LYS A 4 -8.92 13.34 10.90
CA LYS A 4 -8.22 12.27 11.59
C LYS A 4 -7.04 11.80 10.73
N PRO A 5 -5.81 11.67 11.26
CA PRO A 5 -4.62 11.22 10.52
C PRO A 5 -4.85 9.93 9.72
N LEU A 6 -5.65 9.01 10.29
CA LEU A 6 -6.07 7.75 9.65
C LEU A 6 -6.77 7.96 8.30
N HIS A 7 -7.61 9.00 8.15
CA HIS A 7 -8.28 9.28 6.87
C HIS A 7 -7.28 9.79 5.83
N ASP A 8 -6.27 10.53 6.26
CA ASP A 8 -5.29 11.14 5.35
C ASP A 8 -4.30 10.08 4.84
N ALA A 9 -3.82 9.21 5.73
CA ALA A 9 -3.00 8.05 5.35
C ALA A 9 -3.75 7.10 4.40
N ALA A 10 -5.02 6.78 4.70
CA ALA A 10 -5.83 5.94 3.84
C ALA A 10 -6.05 6.55 2.45
N LEU A 11 -6.23 7.87 2.36
CA LEU A 11 -6.36 8.57 1.08
C LEU A 11 -5.07 8.55 0.26
N VAL A 12 -3.92 8.78 0.91
CA VAL A 12 -2.60 8.71 0.26
C VAL A 12 -2.32 7.31 -0.24
N VAL A 13 -2.52 6.29 0.59
CA VAL A 13 -2.38 4.87 0.20
C VAL A 13 -3.26 4.55 -1.00
N ALA A 14 -4.55 4.92 -0.96
CA ALA A 14 -5.48 4.63 -2.04
C ALA A 14 -5.16 5.37 -3.35
N GLN A 15 -4.60 6.58 -3.28
CA GLN A 15 -4.15 7.33 -4.45
C GLN A 15 -2.91 6.70 -5.07
N THR A 16 -1.84 6.52 -4.28
CA THR A 16 -0.59 5.89 -4.71
C THR A 16 -0.84 4.50 -5.29
N PHE A 17 -1.73 3.72 -4.68
CA PHE A 17 -2.11 2.41 -5.20
C PHE A 17 -2.78 2.51 -6.57
N ARG A 18 -3.80 3.37 -6.75
CA ARG A 18 -4.45 3.50 -8.06
C ARG A 18 -3.47 3.91 -9.16
N ASP A 19 -2.48 4.72 -8.82
CA ASP A 19 -1.51 5.25 -9.78
C ASP A 19 -0.42 4.22 -10.12
N GLU A 20 0.00 3.39 -9.15
CA GLU A 20 1.18 2.52 -9.29
C GLU A 20 0.88 1.01 -9.20
N HIS A 21 -0.36 0.58 -8.96
CA HIS A 21 -0.73 -0.83 -8.71
C HIS A 21 -0.13 -1.80 -9.74
N GLY A 22 -0.32 -1.52 -11.03
CA GLY A 22 0.19 -2.39 -12.09
C GLY A 22 1.71 -2.50 -12.11
N ARG A 23 2.43 -1.43 -11.76
CA ARG A 23 3.89 -1.43 -11.68
C ARG A 23 4.40 -2.19 -10.45
N VAL A 24 3.71 -2.07 -9.32
CA VAL A 24 4.05 -2.79 -8.08
C VAL A 24 3.82 -4.29 -8.26
N ILE A 25 2.67 -4.70 -8.80
CA ILE A 25 2.41 -6.12 -9.10
C ILE A 25 3.43 -6.67 -10.10
N ALA A 26 3.75 -5.94 -11.18
CA ALA A 26 4.76 -6.39 -12.13
C ALA A 26 6.15 -6.58 -11.48
N ALA A 27 6.55 -5.66 -10.59
CA ALA A 27 7.80 -5.76 -9.84
C ALA A 27 7.80 -6.97 -8.89
N LEU A 28 6.72 -7.18 -8.13
CA LEU A 28 6.57 -8.31 -7.23
C LEU A 28 6.54 -9.64 -8.00
N MET A 29 5.77 -9.73 -9.07
CA MET A 29 5.73 -10.90 -9.96
C MET A 29 7.11 -11.23 -10.54
N SER A 30 7.92 -10.22 -10.91
CA SER A 30 9.28 -10.47 -11.41
C SER A 30 10.23 -11.09 -10.38
N LYS A 31 9.94 -10.90 -9.08
CA LYS A 31 10.74 -11.44 -7.97
C LYS A 31 10.20 -12.76 -7.46
N LEU A 32 8.88 -12.90 -7.42
CA LEU A 32 8.18 -14.00 -6.77
C LEU A 32 7.78 -15.10 -7.76
N GLY A 33 7.60 -14.78 -9.04
CA GLY A 33 7.20 -15.72 -10.09
C GLY A 33 5.75 -16.19 -10.00
N ASP A 34 4.97 -15.68 -9.05
CA ASP A 34 3.61 -16.09 -8.74
C ASP A 34 2.74 -14.86 -8.51
N LEU A 35 1.61 -14.78 -9.23
CA LEU A 35 0.69 -13.65 -9.14
C LEU A 35 -0.06 -13.63 -7.80
N ALA A 36 -0.52 -14.78 -7.31
CA ALA A 36 -1.25 -14.85 -6.05
C ALA A 36 -0.33 -14.43 -4.90
N LEU A 37 0.92 -14.90 -4.89
CA LEU A 37 1.89 -14.49 -3.88
C LEU A 37 2.24 -12.99 -3.97
N ALA A 38 2.28 -12.43 -5.18
CA ALA A 38 2.50 -11.00 -5.38
C ALA A 38 1.32 -10.16 -4.87
N GLU A 39 0.09 -10.60 -5.11
CA GLU A 39 -1.12 -9.94 -4.62
C GLU A 39 -1.23 -10.02 -3.09
N ASP A 40 -0.91 -11.17 -2.49
CA ASP A 40 -0.89 -11.34 -1.04
C ASP A 40 0.17 -10.43 -0.40
N ALA A 41 1.40 -10.43 -0.92
CA ALA A 41 2.47 -9.57 -0.41
C ALA A 41 2.14 -8.07 -0.52
N LEU A 42 1.45 -7.66 -1.59
CA LEU A 42 1.00 -6.29 -1.76
C LEU A 42 -0.08 -5.91 -0.73
N GLN A 43 -1.03 -6.81 -0.49
CA GLN A 43 -2.09 -6.59 0.50
C GLN A 43 -1.52 -6.47 1.91
N ASP A 44 -0.60 -7.36 2.30
CA ASP A 44 0.08 -7.30 3.61
C ASP A 44 0.82 -5.98 3.81
N ALA A 45 1.55 -5.51 2.79
CA ALA A 45 2.25 -4.23 2.85
C ALA A 45 1.29 -3.03 2.99
N LEU A 46 0.11 -3.09 2.35
CA LEU A 46 -0.91 -2.05 2.48
C LEU A 46 -1.52 -2.02 3.89
N VAL A 47 -1.76 -3.18 4.50
CA VAL A 47 -2.25 -3.27 5.88
C VAL A 47 -1.23 -2.65 6.84
N GLU A 48 0.04 -3.04 6.77
CA GLU A 48 1.11 -2.47 7.60
C GLU A 48 1.24 -0.95 7.40
N ALA A 49 1.11 -0.46 6.17
CA ALA A 49 1.13 0.97 5.87
C ALA A 49 -0.02 1.72 6.55
N LEU A 50 -1.25 1.19 6.46
CA LEU A 50 -2.43 1.79 7.07
C LEU A 50 -2.37 1.79 8.60
N GLU A 51 -1.76 0.78 9.20
CA GLU A 51 -1.55 0.69 10.64
C GLU A 51 -0.46 1.64 11.13
N SER A 52 0.63 1.76 10.37
CA SER A 52 1.83 2.42 10.88
C SER A 52 2.05 3.87 10.45
N TRP A 53 1.64 4.24 9.24
CA TRP A 53 1.91 5.59 8.70
C TRP A 53 1.13 6.71 9.38
N PRO A 54 -0.08 6.52 9.92
CA PRO A 54 -0.74 7.57 10.70
C PRO A 54 0.09 8.06 11.91
N GLU A 55 0.92 7.18 12.47
CA GLU A 55 1.73 7.47 13.66
C GLU A 55 3.19 7.80 13.29
N ARG A 56 3.76 7.05 12.34
CA ARG A 56 5.20 7.13 11.98
C ARG A 56 5.46 8.06 10.79
N GLY A 57 4.42 8.51 10.10
CA GLY A 57 4.53 9.17 8.79
C GLY A 57 4.74 8.17 7.66
N VAL A 58 4.62 8.66 6.43
CA VAL A 58 4.97 7.89 5.23
C VAL A 58 6.49 7.80 5.08
N PRO A 59 7.06 6.64 4.64
CA PRO A 59 8.49 6.48 4.38
C PRO A 59 9.05 7.45 3.32
#